data_AF-A0A2N0LR20-F1
#
_entry.id   AF-A0A2N0LR20-F1
#
_cell.length_a   1.000
_cell.length_b   1.000
_cell.length_c   1.000
_cell.angle_alpha   90.00
_cell.angle_beta   90.00
_cell.angle_gamma   90.00
#
_symmetry.space_group_name_H-M   'P 1'
#
loop_
_entity.id
_entity.type
_entity.pdbx_description
1 polymer ?
#
loop_
_entity_poly.entity_id
_entity_poly.type
_entity_poly.pdbx_seq_one_letter_code
_entity_poly.pdbx_strand_id
1 'polypeptide(L)'
;MLRPGRRRIYWDSCVWLRYINESLEDKEVLDTLLRDSSMRYGDIHLITSVIAQTEVAFAAAEQNNQTLDADVEQKIDSLWKDRRAITLVKYFPALALEARGLIRMSVERPGA
;
A
#
# COMPACT_ATOMS: atom_id res chain seq x y z
N MET A 1 -18.53 -2.66 6.53
CA MET A 1 -19.57 -2.13 5.63
C MET A 1 -19.10 -0.75 5.15
N LEU A 2 -18.93 -0.57 3.84
CA LEU A 2 -18.40 0.68 3.27
C LEU A 2 -19.47 1.79 3.34
N ARG A 3 -19.09 3.02 3.71
CA ARG A 3 -20.00 4.17 3.70
C ARG A 3 -20.08 4.74 2.27
N PRO A 4 -21.29 4.93 1.71
CA PRO A 4 -21.45 5.67 0.45
C PRO A 4 -20.86 7.08 0.58
N GLY A 5 -20.14 7.55 -0.45
CA GLY A 5 -19.61 8.91 -0.53
C GLY A 5 -18.13 9.09 -0.14
N ARG A 6 -17.49 8.10 0.51
CA ARG A 6 -16.04 8.17 0.79
C ARG A 6 -15.21 7.92 -0.46
N ARG A 7 -14.16 8.72 -0.66
CA ARG A 7 -13.17 8.52 -1.73
C ARG A 7 -12.31 7.32 -1.38
N ARG A 8 -12.21 6.37 -2.30
CA ARG A 8 -11.35 5.19 -2.16
C ARG A 8 -10.04 5.46 -2.89
N ILE A 9 -8.94 5.34 -2.16
CA ILE A 9 -7.60 5.61 -2.69
C ILE A 9 -6.77 4.35 -2.49
N TYR A 10 -6.26 3.79 -3.58
CA TYR A 10 -5.33 2.68 -3.52
C TYR A 10 -3.91 3.20 -3.26
N TRP A 11 -3.27 2.69 -2.21
CA TRP A 11 -1.85 2.91 -1.95
C TRP A 11 -1.07 1.68 -2.37
N ASP A 12 -0.19 1.90 -3.35
CA ASP A 12 0.75 0.91 -3.84
C ASP A 12 2.00 0.86 -2.95
N SER A 13 2.85 -0.16 -3.14
CA SER A 13 4.07 -0.37 -2.35
C SER A 13 5.00 0.84 -2.34
N CYS A 14 5.12 1.56 -3.46
CA CYS A 14 5.96 2.74 -3.57
C CYS A 14 5.55 3.89 -2.63
N VAL A 15 4.25 4.07 -2.37
CA VAL A 15 3.73 5.10 -1.45
C VAL A 15 4.06 4.73 -0.01
N TRP A 16 3.88 3.46 0.35
CA TRP A 16 4.23 2.94 1.68
C TRP A 16 5.73 3.03 1.95
N LEU A 17 6.57 2.68 0.98
CA LEU A 17 8.03 2.80 1.11
C LEU A 17 8.46 4.24 1.31
N ARG A 18 7.87 5.20 0.58
CA ARG A 18 8.10 6.64 0.84
C ARG A 18 7.71 7.04 2.25
N TYR A 19 6.56 6.56 2.73
CA TYR A 19 6.06 6.83 4.07
C TYR A 19 7.01 6.28 5.16
N ILE A 20 7.42 5.01 5.04
CA ILE A 20 8.30 4.33 6.00
C ILE A 20 9.71 4.92 6.01
N ASN A 21 10.23 5.26 4.83
CA ASN A 21 11.58 5.84 4.69
C ASN A 21 11.63 7.32 5.07
N GLU A 22 10.50 7.90 5.49
CA GLU A 22 10.38 9.27 5.98
C GLU A 22 10.93 10.32 4.99
N SER A 23 10.74 10.12 3.67
CA SER A 23 11.17 11.13 2.70
C SER A 23 10.46 12.45 2.98
N LEU A 24 11.23 13.55 3.09
CA LEU A 24 10.72 14.84 3.55
C LEU A 24 9.72 15.47 2.58
N GLU A 25 9.82 15.18 1.29
CA GLU A 25 8.77 15.48 0.33
C GLU A 25 7.55 14.60 0.63
N ASP A 26 6.42 15.24 0.91
CA ASP A 26 5.08 14.64 1.08
C ASP A 26 4.74 14.01 2.44
N LYS A 27 5.63 13.96 3.43
CA LYS A 27 5.33 13.34 4.75
C LYS A 27 4.05 13.91 5.39
N GLU A 28 3.89 15.23 5.42
CA GLU A 28 2.70 15.88 5.97
C GLU A 28 1.42 15.53 5.21
N VAL A 29 1.51 15.41 3.88
CA VAL A 29 0.37 15.03 3.03
C VAL A 29 -0.02 13.58 3.33
N LEU A 30 0.94 12.66 3.34
CA LEU A 30 0.69 11.24 3.62
C LEU A 30 0.14 11.03 5.04
N ASP A 31 0.69 11.72 6.04
CA ASP A 31 0.18 11.70 7.42
C ASP A 31 -1.26 12.22 7.51
N THR A 32 -1.58 13.27 6.75
CA THR A 32 -2.94 13.82 6.69
C THR A 32 -3.93 12.84 6.07
N LEU A 33 -3.56 12.21 4.95
CA LEU A 33 -4.39 11.19 4.29
C LEU A 33 -4.60 9.97 5.18
N LEU A 34 -3.54 9.50 5.85
CA LEU A 34 -3.61 8.36 6.76
C LEU A 34 -4.47 8.69 7.99
N ARG A 35 -4.32 9.89 8.57
CA ARG A 35 -5.15 10.36 9.67
C ARG A 35 -6.61 10.48 9.29
N ASP A 36 -6.94 11.07 8.13
CA ASP A 36 -8.33 11.17 7.67
C ASP A 36 -8.95 9.77 7.49
N SER A 37 -8.19 8.84 6.93
CA SER A 37 -8.65 7.46 6.73
C SER A 37 -8.98 6.72 8.03
N SER A 38 -8.29 7.05 9.14
CA SER A 38 -8.52 6.44 10.45
C SER A 38 -9.75 7.03 11.17
N MET A 39 -10.24 8.19 10.74
CA MET A 39 -11.38 8.85 11.35
C MET A 39 -12.71 8.15 11.04
N ARG A 40 -13.54 7.98 12.08
CA ARG A 40 -14.90 7.43 11.95
C ARG A 40 -15.78 8.21 10.97
N TYR A 41 -15.51 9.49 10.77
CA TYR A 41 -16.21 10.38 9.84
C TYR A 41 -15.31 10.99 8.76
N GLY A 42 -14.08 10.49 8.60
CA GLY A 42 -13.21 10.94 7.51
C GLY A 42 -13.79 10.66 6.13
N ASP A 43 -13.27 11.35 5.12
CA ASP A 43 -13.77 11.28 3.74
C ASP A 43 -13.00 10.27 2.89
N ILE A 44 -11.83 9.84 3.36
CA ILE A 44 -10.94 8.93 2.66
C ILE A 44 -11.08 7.51 3.22
N HIS A 45 -10.94 6.55 2.32
CA HIS A 45 -10.73 5.16 2.66
C HIS A 45 -9.51 4.64 1.92
N LEU A 46 -8.41 4.43 2.66
CA LEU A 46 -7.20 3.86 2.10
C LEU A 46 -7.36 2.35 1.93
N ILE A 47 -7.04 1.88 0.74
CA ILE A 47 -7.03 0.47 0.39
C ILE A 47 -5.65 0.07 -0.11
N THR A 48 -5.23 -1.15 0.19
CA THR A 48 -3.98 -1.72 -0.33
C THR A 48 -4.15 -3.22 -0.57
N SER A 49 -3.17 -3.85 -1.21
CA SER A 49 -3.18 -5.28 -1.52
C SER A 49 -2.16 -6.05 -0.71
N VAL A 50 -2.37 -7.37 -0.59
CA VAL A 50 -1.37 -8.27 0.02
C VAL A 50 -0.07 -8.27 -0.77
N ILE A 51 -0.12 -8.05 -2.08
CA ILE A 51 1.07 -7.94 -2.93
C ILE A 51 1.88 -6.70 -2.54
N ALA A 52 1.22 -5.54 -2.41
CA ALA A 52 1.90 -4.31 -2.00
C ALA A 52 2.52 -4.42 -0.60
N GLN A 53 1.85 -5.08 0.36
CA GLN A 53 2.44 -5.33 1.69
C GLN A 53 3.69 -6.21 1.62
N THR A 54 3.66 -7.27 0.81
CA THR A 54 4.83 -8.15 0.59
C THR A 54 5.98 -7.41 -0.07
N GLU A 55 5.70 -6.56 -1.07
CA GLU A 55 6.71 -5.73 -1.73
C GLU A 55 7.38 -4.75 -0.76
N VAL A 56 6.61 -4.14 0.15
CA VAL A 56 7.14 -3.26 1.20
C VAL A 56 8.08 -4.01 2.13
N ALA A 57 7.66 -5.19 2.62
CA ALA A 57 8.49 -6.01 3.48
C ALA A 57 9.78 -6.44 2.77
N PHE A 58 9.69 -6.88 1.52
CA PHE A 58 10.86 -7.29 0.74
C PHE A 58 11.82 -6.12 0.46
N ALA A 59 11.30 -4.98 0.00
CA ALA A 59 12.14 -3.82 -0.32
C ALA A 59 12.82 -3.23 0.92
N ALA A 60 12.15 -3.24 2.08
CA ALA A 60 12.76 -2.84 3.34
C ALA A 60 13.90 -3.80 3.77
N ALA A 61 13.78 -5.10 3.47
CA ALA A 61 14.84 -6.08 3.70
C ALA A 61 16.08 -5.80 2.83
N GLU A 62 15.85 -5.59 1.53
CA GLU A 62 16.92 -5.36 0.55
C GLU A 62 17.68 -4.06 0.81
N GLN A 63 16.99 -3.00 1.26
CA GLN A 63 17.63 -1.74 1.65
C GLN A 63 18.60 -1.89 2.83
N ASN A 64 18.43 -2.91 3.67
CA ASN A 64 19.21 -3.15 4.88
C ASN A 64 20.17 -4.34 4.75
N ASN A 65 20.82 -4.52 3.59
CA ASN A 65 21.74 -5.63 3.33
C ASN A 65 21.11 -7.01 3.55
N GLN A 66 19.87 -7.21 3.10
CA GLN A 66 19.12 -8.47 3.21
C GLN A 66 18.79 -8.89 4.65
N THR A 67 18.91 -7.97 5.61
CA THR A 67 18.50 -8.18 6.99
C THR A 67 17.47 -7.11 7.33
N LEU A 68 16.24 -7.50 7.67
CA LEU A 68 15.32 -6.51 8.24
C LEU A 68 15.80 -6.15 9.64
N ASP A 69 16.06 -4.87 9.83
CA ASP A 69 16.16 -4.30 11.17
C ASP A 69 14.82 -4.51 11.90
N ALA A 70 14.88 -5.00 13.14
CA ALA A 70 13.70 -5.35 13.93
C ALA A 70 12.78 -4.14 14.19
N ASP A 71 13.34 -2.93 14.28
CA ASP A 71 12.55 -1.70 14.46
C ASP A 71 11.78 -1.36 13.17
N VAL A 72 12.39 -1.59 12.00
CA VAL A 72 11.73 -1.40 10.70
C VAL A 72 10.60 -2.41 10.52
N GLU A 73 10.84 -3.68 10.87
CA GLU A 73 9.82 -4.73 10.84
C GLU A 73 8.64 -4.38 11.76
N GLN A 74 8.93 -3.93 12.99
CA GLN A 74 7.91 -3.50 13.93
C GLN A 74 7.11 -2.28 13.44
N LYS A 75 7.76 -1.32 12.78
CA LYS A 75 7.09 -0.16 12.16
C LYS A 75 6.12 -0.62 11.06
N ILE A 76 6.57 -1.49 10.16
CA ILE A 76 5.76 -2.08 9.08
C ILE A 76 4.56 -2.82 9.67
N ASP A 77 4.78 -3.68 10.65
CA ASP A 77 3.72 -4.43 11.32
C ASP A 77 2.69 -3.53 12.03
N SER A 78 3.17 -2.45 12.64
CA SER A 78 2.31 -1.51 13.35
C SER A 78 1.38 -0.76 12.39
N LEU A 79 1.86 -0.42 11.18
CA LEU A 79 1.02 0.18 10.15
C LEU A 79 -0.14 -0.74 9.77
N TRP A 80 0.13 -2.03 9.55
CA TRP A 80 -0.89 -2.98 9.09
C TRP A 80 -1.91 -3.40 10.14
N LYS A 81 -1.63 -3.14 11.42
CA LYS A 81 -2.55 -3.44 12.53
C LYS A 81 -3.74 -2.49 12.57
N ASP A 82 -3.61 -1.25 12.06
CA ASP A 82 -4.73 -0.31 12.02
C ASP A 82 -5.68 -0.60 10.85
N ARG A 83 -6.60 -1.55 11.09
CA ARG A 83 -7.66 -1.91 10.13
C ARG A 83 -8.73 -0.85 9.95
N ARG A 84 -8.73 0.23 10.76
CA ARG A 84 -9.63 1.37 10.56
C ARG A 84 -9.05 2.32 9.52
N ALA A 85 -7.75 2.62 9.62
CA ALA A 85 -7.03 3.43 8.65
C ALA A 85 -6.88 2.71 7.30
N ILE A 86 -6.47 1.44 7.33
CA ILE A 86 -6.04 0.72 6.13
C ILE A 86 -6.91 -0.52 5.93
N THR A 87 -7.53 -0.62 4.75
CA THR A 87 -8.28 -1.81 4.35
C THR A 87 -7.50 -2.64 3.34
N LEU A 88 -7.27 -3.89 3.70
CA LEU A 88 -6.71 -4.87 2.78
C LEU A 88 -7.80 -5.34 1.81
N VAL A 89 -7.57 -5.17 0.51
CA VAL A 89 -8.48 -5.70 -0.50
C VAL A 89 -8.41 -7.22 -0.52
N LYS A 90 -9.56 -7.86 -0.69
CA LYS A 90 -9.63 -9.32 -0.81
C LYS A 90 -9.00 -9.76 -2.13
N TYR A 91 -8.14 -10.76 -2.06
CA TYR A 91 -7.57 -11.41 -3.24
C TYR A 91 -8.60 -12.35 -3.88
N PHE A 92 -8.73 -12.26 -5.21
CA PHE A 92 -9.55 -13.16 -6.00
C PHE A 92 -8.70 -13.72 -7.15
N PRO A 93 -8.53 -15.05 -7.26
CA PRO A 93 -7.70 -15.67 -8.30
C PRO A 93 -8.06 -15.26 -9.73
N ALA A 94 -9.35 -15.01 -10.01
CA ALA A 94 -9.82 -14.54 -11.32
C ALA A 94 -9.17 -13.19 -11.72
N LEU A 95 -9.10 -12.23 -10.78
CA LEU A 95 -8.44 -10.94 -11.02
C LEU A 95 -6.95 -11.10 -11.29
N ALA A 96 -6.29 -12.07 -10.66
CA ALA A 96 -4.87 -12.35 -10.91
C ALA A 96 -4.63 -12.91 -12.32
N LEU A 97 -5.54 -13.74 -12.83
CA LEU A 97 -5.48 -14.26 -14.20
C LEU A 97 -5.68 -13.15 -15.23
N GLU A 98 -6.59 -12.21 -14.96
CA GLU A 98 -6.81 -11.02 -15.80
C GLU A 98 -5.59 -10.09 -15.76
N ALA A 99 -5.05 -9.80 -14.57
CA ALA A 99 -3.85 -8.97 -14.41
C ALA A 99 -2.64 -9.56 -15.16
N ARG A 100 -2.48 -10.90 -15.13
CA ARG A 100 -1.46 -11.59 -15.95
C ARG A 100 -1.64 -11.32 -17.45
N GLY A 101 -2.89 -11.29 -17.92
CA GLY A 101 -3.21 -10.94 -19.31
C GLY A 101 -2.76 -9.52 -19.65
N LEU A 102 -3.09 -8.54 -18.80
CA LEU A 102 -2.68 -7.14 -18.97
C LEU A 102 -1.15 -6.99 -19.04
N ILE A 103 -0.40 -7.63 -18.13
CA ILE A 103 1.07 -7.59 -18.12
C ILE A 103 1.63 -8.15 -19.43
N ARG A 104 1.12 -9.30 -19.91
CA ARG A 104 1.57 -9.88 -21.18
C ARG A 104 1.31 -8.97 -22.36
N MET A 105 0.13 -8.34 -22.41
CA MET A 105 -0.20 -7.37 -23.47
C MET A 105 0.76 -6.16 -23.47
N SER A 106 1.15 -5.68 -22.29
CA SER A 106 2.11 -4.57 -22.16
C SER A 106 3.52 -4.97 -22.61
N VAL A 107 3.94 -6.21 -22.38
CA VAL A 107 5.24 -6.73 -22.85
C VAL A 107 5.24 -6.98 -24.36
N GLU A 108 4.12 -7.47 -24.91
CA GLU A 108 3.97 -7.77 -26.34
C GLU A 108 3.86 -6.50 -27.21
N ARG A 109 3.57 -5.34 -26.61
CA ARG A 109 3.58 -4.03 -27.29
C ARG A 109 4.60 -3.07 -26.66
N PRO A 110 5.91 -3.28 -26.89
CA PRO A 110 6.90 -2.30 -26.46
C PRO A 110 6.79 -1.05 -27.34
N GLY A 111 6.26 0.05 -26.78
CA GLY A 111 6.33 1.39 -27.37
C GLY A 111 5.05 1.97 -27.99
N ALA A 112 3.91 1.94 -27.28
CA ALA A 112 2.82 2.90 -27.52
C ALA A 112 3.01 4.15 -26.65
#